data_AF-A0A9P5XQB2-F1
#
_entry.id   AF-A0A9P5XQB2-F1
#
_cell.length_a   1.000
_cell.length_b   1.000
_cell.length_c   1.000
_cell.angle_alpha   90.00
_cell.angle_beta   90.00
_cell.angle_gamma   90.00
#
_symmetry.space_group_name_H-M   'P 1'
#
loop_
_entity.id
_entity.type
_entity.pdbx_description
1 polymer ?
#
loop_
_entity_poly.entity_id
_entity_poly.type
_entity_poly.pdbx_seq_one_letter_code
_entity_poly.pdbx_strand_id
1 'polypeptide(L)'
;MFPADSVPMVHIDASISDSPNRKCTCIPADAAQPPNPFTSWSYILPWDSSWTDSQIRDEECRRLCWSALNLICNYISQCAAFDIDPPEFYLGDSRNYALLFPGEVLDRMSPSYRAAHSPSPKESVWGLYCRSMLLWTFCNRLLHSTASNETKTELIFDAWPETQALQDSLRIHDCNLDTALIYMCREYIYNTQITITQALRRLVPSSSVESPTFKRKHAEEWLWYQDRVIQAVKSAVNHLGSVQGHQLTRRPFQVTWFSNQLSICLMLWNQDRTLKNALILAKSILQPVEVMNALWPCIILQRQSDDLRQRLIEACGVVGLEPPVPANYTLPSL
;
A
#
# COMPACT_ATOMS: atom_id res chain seq x y z
N MET A 1 -5.98 14.03 -17.40
CA MET A 1 -5.46 12.77 -17.98
C MET A 1 -3.97 12.76 -17.73
N PHE A 2 -3.40 11.64 -17.28
CA PHE A 2 -1.96 11.56 -17.04
C PHE A 2 -1.22 11.48 -18.39
N PRO A 3 -0.10 12.21 -18.56
CA PRO A 3 0.62 12.20 -19.83
C PRO A 3 1.27 10.83 -20.07
N ALA A 4 1.50 10.52 -21.35
CA ALA A 4 2.24 9.34 -21.70
C ALA A 4 3.70 9.43 -21.28
N ASP A 5 4.25 8.28 -20.89
CA ASP A 5 5.68 8.11 -20.62
C ASP A 5 6.23 9.12 -19.60
N SER A 6 5.38 9.49 -18.64
CA SER A 6 5.68 10.43 -17.57
C SER A 6 5.17 9.90 -16.24
N VAL A 7 5.83 10.31 -15.15
CA VAL A 7 5.40 9.97 -13.79
C VAL A 7 3.97 10.48 -13.57
N PRO A 8 3.04 9.66 -13.02
CA PRO A 8 1.67 10.07 -12.79
C PRO A 8 1.58 11.05 -11.60
N MET A 9 1.92 12.30 -11.87
CA MET A 9 1.92 13.37 -10.87
C MET A 9 0.59 14.12 -10.87
N VAL A 10 0.16 14.54 -9.68
CA VAL A 10 -0.96 15.45 -9.51
C VAL A 10 -0.43 16.80 -9.07
N HIS A 11 -0.54 17.78 -9.96
CA HIS A 11 -0.18 19.15 -9.63
C HIS A 11 -1.18 19.74 -8.62
N ILE A 12 -0.66 20.09 -7.45
CA ILE A 12 -1.35 20.87 -6.42
C ILE A 12 -0.77 22.29 -6.50
N ASP A 13 -1.61 23.31 -6.31
CA ASP A 13 -1.15 24.70 -6.33
C ASP A 13 -0.09 24.92 -5.25
N ALA A 14 1.09 25.42 -5.67
CA ALA A 14 2.24 25.62 -4.79
C ALA A 14 1.90 26.57 -3.62
N SER A 15 1.00 27.54 -3.84
CA SER A 15 0.54 28.47 -2.80
C SER A 15 -0.20 27.78 -1.65
N ILE A 16 -0.86 26.64 -1.94
CA ILE A 16 -1.57 25.82 -0.97
C ILE A 16 -0.62 24.80 -0.34
N SER A 17 0.34 24.27 -1.11
CA SER A 17 1.26 23.21 -0.68
C SER A 17 2.18 23.62 0.48
N ASP A 18 2.73 24.83 0.45
CA ASP A 18 3.81 25.28 1.34
C ASP A 18 3.35 25.91 2.66
N SER A 19 2.04 25.92 2.95
CA SER A 19 1.56 26.50 4.20
C SER A 19 1.93 25.60 5.41
N PRO A 20 2.70 26.09 6.39
CA PRO A 20 3.05 25.31 7.58
C PRO A 20 1.85 25.04 8.49
N ASN A 21 0.70 25.69 8.23
CA ASN A 21 -0.53 25.58 9.00
C ASN A 21 -1.57 24.64 8.35
N ARG A 22 -1.20 23.88 7.30
CA ARG A 22 -2.10 22.91 6.69
C ARG A 22 -2.49 21.84 7.70
N LYS A 23 -3.79 21.60 7.83
CA LYS A 23 -4.36 20.58 8.70
C LYS A 23 -5.42 19.81 7.93
N CYS A 24 -5.53 18.51 8.18
CA CYS A 24 -6.66 17.75 7.67
C CYS A 24 -7.95 18.24 8.34
N THR A 25 -8.93 18.52 7.50
CA THR A 25 -10.31 18.91 7.84
C THR A 25 -11.29 17.81 7.41
N CYS A 26 -10.76 16.61 7.17
CA CYS A 26 -11.38 15.55 6.41
C CYS A 26 -12.47 14.82 7.17
N ILE A 27 -12.63 15.07 8.48
CA ILE A 27 -13.69 14.48 9.30
C ILE A 27 -15.01 15.20 9.00
N PRO A 28 -15.95 14.55 8.32
CA PRO A 28 -17.30 15.08 8.12
C PRO A 28 -18.05 15.17 9.45
N ALA A 29 -18.99 16.10 9.57
CA ALA A 29 -19.84 16.24 10.75
C ALA A 29 -20.71 14.99 11.02
N ASP A 30 -20.96 14.17 10.00
CA ASP A 30 -21.77 12.95 10.03
C ASP A 30 -20.96 11.64 10.17
N ALA A 31 -19.63 11.71 10.30
CA ALA A 31 -18.78 10.52 10.53
C ALA A 31 -18.95 9.87 11.92
N ALA A 32 -19.98 10.26 12.68
CA ALA A 32 -20.28 9.76 14.03
C ALA A 32 -20.92 8.36 14.07
N GLN A 33 -21.08 7.68 12.92
CA GLN A 33 -21.58 6.31 12.90
C GLN A 33 -20.47 5.35 13.34
N PRO A 34 -20.73 4.41 14.28
CA PRO A 34 -19.75 3.39 14.61
C PRO A 34 -19.40 2.59 13.34
N PRO A 35 -18.11 2.27 13.11
CA PRO A 35 -17.70 1.51 11.93
C PRO A 35 -18.45 0.18 11.89
N ASN A 36 -19.01 -0.17 10.73
CA ASN A 36 -19.68 -1.44 10.57
C ASN A 36 -18.65 -2.58 10.79
N PRO A 37 -18.88 -3.49 11.74
CA PRO A 37 -17.84 -4.41 12.16
C PRO A 37 -17.60 -5.55 11.14
N PHE A 38 -18.44 -5.62 10.10
CA PHE A 38 -18.29 -6.53 8.96
C PHE A 38 -17.57 -5.90 7.76
N THR A 39 -17.22 -4.61 7.81
CA THR A 39 -16.34 -3.97 6.81
C THR A 39 -14.95 -3.69 7.40
N SER A 40 -13.94 -3.71 6.53
CA SER A 40 -12.58 -3.26 6.90
C SER A 40 -12.42 -1.75 6.77
N TRP A 41 -13.41 -1.09 6.17
CA TRP A 41 -13.41 0.33 5.93
C TRP A 41 -14.03 0.99 7.16
N SER A 42 -13.23 1.80 7.86
CA SER A 42 -13.70 2.55 9.02
C SER A 42 -14.65 3.66 8.59
N TYR A 43 -14.53 4.12 7.34
CA TYR A 43 -15.39 5.12 6.75
C TYR A 43 -15.80 4.72 5.33
N ILE A 44 -17.11 4.67 5.08
CA ILE A 44 -17.67 4.42 3.76
C ILE A 44 -17.95 5.78 3.12
N LEU A 45 -17.40 6.01 1.92
CA LEU A 45 -17.67 7.23 1.17
C LEU A 45 -19.18 7.41 0.98
N PRO A 46 -19.77 8.53 1.44
CA PRO A 46 -21.20 8.74 1.38
C PRO A 46 -21.69 8.88 -0.06
N TRP A 47 -23.01 8.84 -0.18
CA TRP A 47 -23.75 9.19 -1.39
C TRP A 47 -24.50 10.48 -1.12
N ASP A 48 -24.55 11.38 -2.09
CA ASP A 48 -25.39 12.58 -1.98
C ASP A 48 -26.84 12.18 -2.29
N SER A 49 -27.75 12.44 -1.35
CA SER A 49 -29.17 12.13 -1.52
C SER A 49 -29.85 12.93 -2.62
N SER A 50 -29.23 14.01 -3.10
CA SER A 50 -29.72 14.82 -4.21
C SER A 50 -29.25 14.32 -5.58
N TRP A 51 -28.35 13.32 -5.64
CA TRP A 51 -27.89 12.77 -6.91
C TRP A 51 -29.00 12.02 -7.63
N THR A 52 -29.03 12.22 -8.95
CA THR A 52 -29.81 11.40 -9.88
C THR A 52 -29.22 9.99 -9.99
N ASP A 53 -30.03 9.02 -10.44
CA ASP A 53 -29.58 7.64 -10.70
C ASP A 53 -28.35 7.58 -11.61
N SER A 54 -28.27 8.47 -12.61
CA SER A 54 -27.12 8.57 -13.51
C SER A 54 -25.85 8.97 -12.77
N GLN A 55 -25.93 9.94 -11.84
CA GLN A 55 -24.78 10.40 -11.06
C GLN A 55 -24.32 9.34 -10.06
N ILE A 56 -25.26 8.63 -9.45
CA ILE A 56 -24.95 7.46 -8.60
C ILE A 56 -24.20 6.42 -9.44
N ARG A 57 -24.72 6.10 -10.62
CA ARG A 57 -24.10 5.12 -11.53
C ARG A 57 -22.70 5.53 -11.98
N ASP A 58 -22.49 6.81 -12.26
CA ASP A 58 -21.17 7.34 -12.63
C ASP A 58 -20.15 7.20 -11.50
N GLU A 59 -20.57 7.45 -10.25
CA GLU A 59 -19.72 7.27 -9.07
C GLU A 59 -19.49 5.78 -8.76
N GLU A 60 -20.48 4.90 -8.94
CA GLU A 60 -20.29 3.44 -8.86
C GLU A 60 -19.23 2.95 -9.85
N CYS A 61 -19.35 3.33 -11.13
CA CYS A 61 -18.40 2.98 -12.17
C CYS A 61 -16.99 3.47 -11.83
N ARG A 62 -16.87 4.70 -11.33
CA ARG A 62 -15.59 5.26 -10.90
C ARG A 62 -14.97 4.47 -9.76
N ARG A 63 -15.73 4.17 -8.69
CA ARG A 63 -15.28 3.36 -7.55
C ARG A 63 -14.87 1.95 -8.00
N LEU A 64 -15.58 1.37 -8.97
CA LEU A 64 -15.26 0.07 -9.55
C LEU A 64 -13.92 0.10 -10.30
N CYS A 65 -13.65 1.12 -11.14
CA CYS A 65 -12.36 1.26 -11.84
C CYS A 65 -11.17 1.33 -10.86
N TRP A 66 -11.29 2.13 -9.79
CA TRP A 66 -10.24 2.23 -8.77
C TRP A 66 -10.09 0.94 -7.95
N SER A 67 -11.19 0.24 -7.68
CA SER A 67 -11.15 -1.07 -7.02
C SER A 67 -10.48 -2.14 -7.88
N ALA A 68 -10.67 -2.09 -9.20
CA ALA A 68 -9.99 -2.98 -10.15
C ALA A 68 -8.49 -2.69 -10.22
N LEU A 69 -8.08 -1.41 -10.17
CA LEU A 69 -6.67 -1.04 -10.04
C LEU A 69 -6.04 -1.63 -8.78
N ASN A 70 -6.74 -1.58 -7.64
CA ASN A 70 -6.24 -2.19 -6.39
C ASN A 70 -5.97 -3.69 -6.57
N LEU A 71 -6.86 -4.44 -7.24
CA LEU A 71 -6.62 -5.86 -7.51
C LEU A 71 -5.33 -6.08 -8.30
N ILE A 72 -5.09 -5.26 -9.32
CA ILE A 72 -3.88 -5.30 -10.14
C ILE A 72 -2.65 -4.91 -9.32
N CYS A 73 -2.73 -3.87 -8.49
CA CYS A 73 -1.63 -3.45 -7.62
C CYS A 73 -1.21 -4.56 -6.67
N ASN A 74 -2.16 -5.27 -6.04
CA ASN A 74 -1.88 -6.40 -5.17
C ASN A 74 -1.20 -7.55 -5.92
N TYR A 75 -1.66 -7.84 -7.14
CA TYR A 75 -1.01 -8.85 -7.98
C TYR A 75 0.42 -8.45 -8.38
N ILE A 76 0.64 -7.18 -8.76
CA ILE A 76 1.98 -6.65 -9.06
C ILE A 76 2.87 -6.70 -7.81
N SER A 77 2.35 -6.42 -6.62
CA SER A 77 3.10 -6.58 -5.37
C SER A 77 3.50 -8.02 -5.11
N GLN A 78 2.64 -8.99 -5.46
CA GLN A 78 3.01 -10.41 -5.41
C GLN A 78 4.12 -10.73 -6.42
N CYS A 79 3.99 -10.27 -7.66
CA CYS A 79 5.03 -10.43 -8.67
C CYS A 79 6.38 -9.90 -8.20
N ALA A 80 6.41 -8.67 -7.68
CA ALA A 80 7.62 -8.04 -7.14
C ALA A 80 8.20 -8.81 -5.93
N ALA A 81 7.36 -9.31 -5.02
CA ALA A 81 7.80 -10.03 -3.83
C ALA A 81 8.43 -11.40 -4.12
N PHE A 82 8.07 -12.00 -5.25
CA PHE A 82 8.53 -13.33 -5.68
C PHE A 82 9.41 -13.31 -6.93
N ASP A 83 9.89 -12.13 -7.34
CA ASP A 83 10.76 -11.94 -8.52
C ASP A 83 10.15 -12.53 -9.81
N ILE A 84 8.84 -12.32 -9.99
CA ILE A 84 8.08 -12.74 -11.16
C ILE A 84 7.80 -11.51 -12.02
N ASP A 85 7.99 -11.63 -13.33
CA ASP A 85 7.61 -10.57 -14.27
C ASP A 85 6.07 -10.39 -14.28
N PRO A 86 5.57 -9.17 -13.99
CA PRO A 86 4.14 -8.91 -14.01
C PRO A 86 3.62 -8.84 -15.47
N PRO A 87 2.42 -9.36 -15.76
CA PRO A 87 1.74 -9.13 -17.03
C PRO A 87 1.45 -7.66 -17.27
N GLU A 88 1.35 -7.27 -18.55
CA GLU A 88 0.90 -5.94 -18.92
C GLU A 88 -0.61 -5.82 -18.78
N PHE A 89 -1.05 -5.13 -17.72
CA PHE A 89 -2.47 -4.81 -17.51
C PHE A 89 -2.81 -3.44 -18.09
N TYR A 90 -3.90 -3.35 -18.86
CA TYR A 90 -4.43 -2.08 -19.37
C TYR A 90 -4.70 -1.07 -18.23
N LEU A 91 -5.33 -1.53 -17.16
CA LEU A 91 -5.60 -0.71 -15.97
C LEU A 91 -4.34 -0.39 -15.16
N GLY A 92 -3.19 -1.03 -15.42
CA GLY A 92 -1.91 -0.66 -14.80
C GLY A 92 -1.26 0.58 -15.43
N ASP A 93 -1.78 1.04 -16.57
CA ASP A 93 -1.28 2.21 -17.29
C ASP A 93 -2.04 3.47 -16.86
N SER A 94 -1.32 4.42 -16.24
CA SER A 94 -1.88 5.67 -15.72
C SER A 94 -2.53 6.54 -16.79
N ARG A 95 -2.11 6.43 -18.06
CA ARG A 95 -2.71 7.15 -19.19
C ARG A 95 -4.19 6.83 -19.39
N ASN A 96 -4.60 5.62 -19.00
CA ASN A 96 -5.99 5.17 -19.14
C ASN A 96 -6.92 5.75 -18.06
N TYR A 97 -6.40 6.60 -17.16
CA TYR A 97 -7.18 7.26 -16.13
C TYR A 97 -7.42 8.73 -16.49
N ALA A 98 -8.68 9.00 -16.85
CA ALA A 98 -9.26 10.33 -16.97
C ALA A 98 -10.47 10.49 -16.03
N LEU A 99 -10.41 9.82 -14.88
CA LEU A 99 -11.47 9.77 -13.88
C LEU A 99 -11.12 10.64 -12.67
N LEU A 100 -12.14 11.13 -11.98
CA LEU A 100 -11.98 11.68 -10.64
C LEU A 100 -11.60 10.57 -9.65
N PHE A 101 -11.03 10.93 -8.51
CA PHE A 101 -10.81 9.99 -7.41
C PHE A 101 -12.15 9.64 -6.72
N PRO A 102 -12.22 8.50 -6.01
CA PRO A 102 -13.40 8.14 -5.23
C PRO A 102 -13.76 9.25 -4.24
N GLY A 103 -15.03 9.68 -4.22
CA GLY A 103 -15.49 10.75 -3.31
C GLY A 103 -15.13 12.18 -3.73
N GLU A 104 -14.29 12.37 -4.75
CA GLU A 104 -13.77 13.71 -5.11
C GLU A 104 -14.88 14.71 -5.49
N VAL A 105 -16.01 14.24 -6.05
CA VAL A 105 -17.17 15.09 -6.34
C VAL A 105 -17.73 15.73 -5.07
N LEU A 106 -17.82 14.95 -3.99
CA LEU A 106 -18.29 15.43 -2.69
C LEU A 106 -17.24 16.33 -2.04
N ASP A 107 -15.97 15.94 -2.08
CA ASP A 107 -14.87 16.71 -1.52
C ASP A 107 -14.80 18.11 -2.15
N ARG A 108 -14.99 18.23 -3.47
CA ARG A 108 -15.04 19.53 -4.17
C ARG A 108 -16.18 20.45 -3.73
N MET A 109 -17.25 19.89 -3.17
CA MET A 109 -18.40 20.65 -2.65
C MET A 109 -18.28 20.93 -1.15
N SER A 110 -17.50 20.11 -0.44
CA SER A 110 -17.33 20.20 0.99
C SER A 110 -16.60 21.47 1.43
N PRO A 111 -17.12 22.20 2.44
CA PRO A 111 -16.40 23.32 3.06
C PRO A 111 -15.02 22.93 3.58
N SER A 112 -14.85 21.66 4.00
CA SER A 112 -13.58 21.14 4.50
C SER A 112 -12.45 21.25 3.49
N TYR A 113 -12.72 21.14 2.19
CA TYR A 113 -11.70 21.20 1.12
C TYR A 113 -11.70 22.54 0.37
N ARG A 114 -12.52 23.50 0.78
CA ARG A 114 -12.62 24.84 0.18
C ARG A 114 -11.97 25.95 1.01
N ALA A 115 -11.41 25.62 2.17
CA ALA A 115 -10.77 26.59 3.05
C ALA A 115 -9.37 26.98 2.53
N ALA A 116 -8.90 28.19 2.85
CA ALA A 116 -7.60 28.69 2.37
C ALA A 116 -6.38 27.84 2.83
N HIS A 117 -6.55 27.01 3.85
CA HIS A 117 -5.50 26.14 4.40
C HIS A 117 -5.91 24.66 4.39
N SER A 118 -6.99 24.30 3.69
CA SER A 118 -7.37 22.90 3.55
C SER A 118 -6.52 22.18 2.51
N PRO A 119 -6.34 20.85 2.65
CA PRO A 119 -5.84 20.04 1.55
C PRO A 119 -6.71 20.19 0.31
N SER A 120 -6.13 19.90 -0.86
CA SER A 120 -6.89 19.71 -2.10
C SER A 120 -7.79 18.47 -1.98
N PRO A 121 -8.94 18.41 -2.66
CA PRO A 121 -9.71 17.18 -2.82
C PRO A 121 -8.87 15.99 -3.32
N LYS A 122 -7.83 16.26 -4.12
CA LYS A 122 -6.91 15.23 -4.62
C LYS A 122 -5.90 14.72 -3.58
N GLU A 123 -5.89 15.34 -2.41
CA GLU A 123 -5.13 14.93 -1.24
C GLU A 123 -6.05 14.33 -0.17
N SER A 124 -7.32 14.00 -0.48
CA SER A 124 -8.14 13.16 0.39
C SER A 124 -7.50 11.77 0.56
N VAL A 125 -7.85 11.04 1.62
CA VAL A 125 -7.30 9.70 1.89
C VAL A 125 -7.48 8.77 0.68
N TRP A 126 -8.65 8.81 0.02
CA TRP A 126 -8.91 8.05 -1.20
C TRP A 126 -8.11 8.54 -2.40
N GLY A 127 -7.95 9.86 -2.55
CA GLY A 127 -7.12 10.45 -3.61
C GLY A 127 -5.67 10.03 -3.48
N LEU A 128 -5.09 10.13 -2.28
CA LEU A 128 -3.71 9.70 -2.00
C LEU A 128 -3.53 8.20 -2.21
N TYR A 129 -4.48 7.38 -1.77
CA TYR A 129 -4.46 5.94 -2.02
C TYR A 129 -4.43 5.63 -3.53
N CYS A 130 -5.30 6.25 -4.33
CA CYS A 130 -5.34 6.07 -5.77
C CYS A 130 -4.06 6.54 -6.48
N ARG A 131 -3.50 7.69 -6.06
CA ARG A 131 -2.22 8.20 -6.58
C ARG A 131 -1.06 7.25 -6.27
N SER A 132 -1.02 6.72 -5.05
CA SER A 132 0.01 5.76 -4.63
C SER A 132 -0.04 4.47 -5.46
N MET A 133 -1.24 3.99 -5.80
CA MET A 133 -1.43 2.85 -6.71
C MET A 133 -0.90 3.14 -8.11
N LEU A 134 -1.26 4.29 -8.70
CA LEU A 134 -0.78 4.67 -10.03
C LEU A 134 0.75 4.81 -10.09
N LEU A 135 1.35 5.40 -9.05
CA LEU A 135 2.80 5.53 -8.97
C LEU A 135 3.47 4.16 -8.85
N TRP A 136 2.92 3.27 -8.00
CA TRP A 136 3.40 1.90 -7.84
C TRP A 136 3.35 1.12 -9.16
N THR A 137 2.22 1.15 -9.89
CA THR A 137 2.12 0.43 -11.17
C THR A 137 3.02 1.04 -12.23
N PHE A 138 3.13 2.38 -12.29
CA PHE A 138 4.04 3.07 -13.19
C PHE A 138 5.49 2.64 -12.97
N CYS A 139 5.98 2.68 -11.73
CA CYS A 139 7.37 2.33 -11.42
C CYS A 139 7.66 0.85 -11.72
N ASN A 140 6.75 -0.08 -11.43
CA ASN A 140 6.95 -1.48 -11.80
C ASN A 140 7.03 -1.65 -13.32
N ARG A 141 6.09 -1.08 -14.07
CA ARG A 141 6.12 -1.13 -15.55
C ARG A 141 7.41 -0.54 -16.11
N LEU A 142 7.89 0.57 -15.54
CA LEU A 142 9.14 1.20 -15.97
C LEU A 142 10.32 0.23 -15.86
N LEU A 143 10.42 -0.54 -14.77
CA LEU A 143 11.50 -1.50 -14.56
C LEU A 143 11.53 -2.60 -15.64
N HIS A 144 10.35 -3.12 -15.99
CA HIS A 144 10.20 -4.18 -17.00
C HIS A 144 10.09 -3.64 -18.44
N SER A 145 10.10 -2.31 -18.64
CA SER A 145 10.00 -1.71 -19.98
C SER A 145 11.27 -1.89 -20.82
N THR A 146 11.14 -1.69 -22.13
CA THR A 146 12.26 -1.66 -23.09
C THR A 146 12.95 -0.30 -23.20
N ALA A 147 12.58 0.67 -22.36
CA ALA A 147 13.21 2.00 -22.34
C ALA A 147 14.71 1.91 -22.03
N SER A 148 15.48 2.90 -22.48
CA SER A 148 16.92 2.94 -22.21
C SER A 148 17.20 3.13 -20.71
N ASN A 149 18.38 2.75 -20.26
CA ASN A 149 18.76 2.90 -18.85
C ASN A 149 18.78 4.38 -18.42
N GLU A 150 19.14 5.28 -19.34
CA GLU A 150 19.12 6.73 -19.14
C GLU A 150 17.70 7.22 -18.90
N THR A 151 16.75 6.87 -19.79
CA THR A 151 15.33 7.22 -19.62
C THR A 151 14.73 6.63 -18.35
N LYS A 152 15.05 5.37 -18.02
CA LYS A 152 14.61 4.75 -16.76
C LYS A 152 15.14 5.52 -15.55
N THR A 153 16.39 5.95 -15.61
CA THR A 153 17.03 6.72 -14.53
C THR A 153 16.33 8.06 -14.35
N GLU A 154 16.13 8.84 -15.43
CA GLU A 154 15.42 10.13 -15.39
C GLU A 154 14.01 9.98 -14.78
N LEU A 155 13.21 9.03 -15.26
CA LEU A 155 11.87 8.80 -14.76
C LEU A 155 11.84 8.32 -13.30
N ILE A 156 12.87 7.60 -12.84
CA ILE A 156 13.01 7.26 -11.42
C ILE A 156 13.34 8.51 -10.59
N PHE A 157 14.23 9.37 -11.07
CA PHE A 157 14.53 10.65 -10.40
C PHE A 157 13.28 11.53 -10.28
N ASP A 158 12.39 11.51 -11.27
CA ASP A 158 11.10 12.20 -11.22
C ASP A 158 10.07 11.51 -10.31
N ALA A 159 10.10 10.17 -10.22
CA ALA A 159 9.17 9.41 -9.40
C ALA A 159 9.43 9.62 -7.89
N TRP A 160 10.69 9.85 -7.51
CA TRP A 160 11.07 9.99 -6.10
C TRP A 160 10.41 11.20 -5.41
N PRO A 161 10.46 12.43 -5.95
CA PRO A 161 9.72 13.58 -5.42
C PRO A 161 8.22 13.32 -5.25
N GLU A 162 7.58 12.59 -6.17
CA GLU A 162 6.15 12.24 -6.03
C GLU A 162 5.94 11.30 -4.83
N THR A 163 6.85 10.36 -4.55
CA THR A 163 6.76 9.55 -3.32
C THR A 163 6.84 10.43 -2.06
N GLN A 164 7.69 11.45 -2.06
CA GLN A 164 7.85 12.37 -0.94
C GLN A 164 6.61 13.26 -0.76
N ALA A 165 6.10 13.81 -1.87
CA ALA A 165 4.88 14.60 -1.88
C ALA A 165 3.67 13.80 -1.35
N LEU A 166 3.56 12.52 -1.72
CA LEU A 166 2.53 11.62 -1.17
C LEU A 166 2.72 11.36 0.34
N GLN A 167 3.96 11.15 0.81
CA GLN A 167 4.23 10.97 2.25
C GLN A 167 3.85 12.22 3.04
N ASP A 168 4.23 13.40 2.56
CA ASP A 168 3.94 14.66 3.23
C ASP A 168 2.43 14.96 3.24
N SER A 169 1.76 14.72 2.11
CA SER A 169 0.30 14.80 2.02
C SER A 169 -0.40 13.78 2.92
N LEU A 170 0.20 12.62 3.17
CA LEU A 170 -0.37 11.62 4.07
C LEU A 170 -0.14 11.96 5.55
N ARG A 171 0.97 12.63 5.88
CA ARG A 171 1.31 13.06 7.24
C ARG A 171 0.34 14.10 7.80
N ILE A 172 -0.29 14.90 6.96
CA ILE A 172 -1.32 15.87 7.40
C ILE A 172 -2.63 15.19 7.84
N HIS A 173 -2.84 13.90 7.50
CA HIS A 173 -4.03 13.14 7.89
C HIS A 173 -3.87 12.48 9.27
N ASP A 174 -3.93 13.29 10.31
CA ASP A 174 -4.06 12.84 11.71
C ASP A 174 -5.49 12.40 12.09
N CYS A 175 -6.45 12.66 11.20
CA CYS A 175 -7.86 12.34 11.38
C CYS A 175 -8.16 10.84 11.58
N ASN A 176 -7.29 9.95 11.08
CA ASN A 176 -7.49 8.51 11.06
C ASN A 176 -8.86 8.09 10.47
N LEU A 177 -9.38 8.85 9.49
CA LEU A 177 -10.70 8.64 8.90
C LEU A 177 -10.89 7.22 8.35
N ASP A 178 -9.88 6.72 7.64
CA ASP A 178 -9.77 5.30 7.32
C ASP A 178 -8.32 4.84 7.49
N THR A 179 -8.04 4.23 8.64
CA THR A 179 -6.69 3.74 8.97
C THR A 179 -6.20 2.67 8.02
N ALA A 180 -7.09 1.80 7.52
CA ALA A 180 -6.71 0.74 6.60
C ALA A 180 -6.20 1.33 5.28
N LEU A 181 -6.92 2.28 4.70
CA LEU A 181 -6.48 2.98 3.49
C LEU A 181 -5.19 3.78 3.71
N ILE A 182 -5.02 4.43 4.86
CA ILE A 182 -3.77 5.13 5.20
C ILE A 182 -2.60 4.14 5.21
N TYR A 183 -2.77 2.94 5.79
CA TYR A 183 -1.74 1.92 5.79
C TYR A 183 -1.44 1.39 4.37
N MET A 184 -2.47 1.12 3.56
CA MET A 184 -2.28 0.67 2.18
C MET A 184 -1.58 1.73 1.32
N CYS A 185 -1.89 3.01 1.54
CA CYS A 185 -1.22 4.13 0.88
C CYS A 185 0.28 4.17 1.25
N ARG A 186 0.60 4.09 2.54
CA ARG A 186 2.00 4.00 3.02
C ARG A 186 2.73 2.82 2.38
N GLU A 187 2.07 1.67 2.31
CA GLU A 187 2.65 0.47 1.72
C GLU A 187 3.04 0.69 0.25
N TYR A 188 2.15 1.20 -0.60
CA TYR A 188 2.49 1.45 -2.01
C TYR A 188 3.61 2.48 -2.17
N ILE A 189 3.64 3.50 -1.32
CA ILE A 189 4.72 4.49 -1.30
C ILE A 189 6.06 3.81 -0.96
N TYR A 190 6.11 3.03 0.12
CA TYR A 190 7.35 2.39 0.55
C TYR A 190 7.81 1.30 -0.43
N ASN A 191 6.88 0.51 -0.98
CA ASN A 191 7.16 -0.46 -2.03
C ASN A 191 7.78 0.26 -3.24
N THR A 192 7.20 1.37 -3.68
CA THR A 192 7.75 2.20 -4.76
C THR A 192 9.18 2.64 -4.43
N GLN A 193 9.41 3.22 -3.25
CA GLN A 193 10.74 3.73 -2.85
C GLN A 193 11.80 2.61 -2.81
N ILE A 194 11.44 1.44 -2.29
CA ILE A 194 12.31 0.25 -2.27
C ILE A 194 12.65 -0.18 -3.69
N THR A 195 11.63 -0.36 -4.53
CA THR A 195 11.75 -0.84 -5.91
C THR A 195 12.62 0.08 -6.75
N ILE A 196 12.39 1.40 -6.70
CA ILE A 196 13.19 2.37 -7.46
C ILE A 196 14.62 2.49 -6.92
N THR A 197 14.82 2.37 -5.60
CA THR A 197 16.18 2.33 -5.02
C THR A 197 16.96 1.12 -5.51
N GLN A 198 16.33 -0.06 -5.56
CA GLN A 198 16.95 -1.27 -6.08
C GLN A 198 17.28 -1.16 -7.56
N ALA A 199 16.39 -0.55 -8.34
CA ALA A 199 16.62 -0.28 -9.75
C ALA A 199 17.80 0.67 -9.97
N LEU A 200 17.85 1.80 -9.25
CA LEU A 200 18.97 2.75 -9.35
C LEU A 200 20.31 2.09 -9.02
N ARG A 201 20.37 1.24 -7.98
CA ARG A 201 21.60 0.49 -7.65
C ARG A 201 22.09 -0.41 -8.79
N ARG A 202 21.19 -0.87 -9.68
CA ARG A 202 21.53 -1.68 -10.86
C ARG A 202 21.90 -0.80 -12.07
N LEU A 203 21.27 0.36 -12.20
CA LEU A 203 21.38 1.25 -13.36
C LEU A 203 22.56 2.24 -13.27
N VAL A 204 22.86 2.73 -12.06
CA VAL A 204 23.85 3.79 -11.83
C VAL A 204 25.07 3.23 -11.09
N PRO A 205 26.31 3.41 -11.62
CA PRO A 205 27.53 3.06 -10.91
C PRO A 205 27.63 3.82 -9.57
N SER A 206 28.08 3.15 -8.51
CA SER A 206 28.11 3.69 -7.12
C SER A 206 28.94 4.97 -6.91
N SER A 207 29.57 5.52 -7.94
CA SER A 207 30.44 6.70 -7.91
C SER A 207 29.80 7.99 -8.44
N SER A 208 28.58 7.98 -8.98
CA SER A 208 27.95 9.18 -9.57
C SER A 208 26.65 9.59 -8.88
N VAL A 209 26.60 10.85 -8.41
CA VAL A 209 25.44 11.59 -7.88
C VAL A 209 24.83 11.00 -6.60
N GLU A 210 24.40 11.87 -5.66
CA GLU A 210 23.56 11.48 -4.53
C GLU A 210 22.23 10.90 -5.06
N SER A 211 22.20 9.59 -5.25
CA SER A 211 21.02 8.91 -5.77
C SER A 211 19.93 8.83 -4.69
N PRO A 212 18.65 9.04 -5.05
CA PRO A 212 17.55 8.82 -4.15
C PRO A 212 17.60 7.40 -3.59
N THR A 213 17.66 7.29 -2.28
CA THR A 213 17.94 6.02 -1.61
C THR A 213 16.98 5.81 -0.46
N PHE A 214 16.36 4.62 -0.45
CA PHE A 214 15.63 4.10 0.70
C PHE A 214 16.61 3.84 1.85
N LYS A 215 16.75 4.84 2.72
CA LYS A 215 17.65 4.79 3.89
C LYS A 215 17.10 3.89 4.99
N ARG A 216 17.99 3.44 5.87
CA ARG A 216 17.67 2.66 7.08
C ARG A 216 16.50 3.24 7.89
N LYS A 217 16.45 4.56 8.08
CA LYS A 217 15.36 5.24 8.81
C LYS A 217 13.98 4.95 8.21
N HIS A 218 13.87 4.90 6.87
CA HIS A 218 12.61 4.56 6.21
C HIS A 218 12.25 3.08 6.43
N ALA A 219 13.25 2.20 6.47
CA ALA A 219 13.05 0.79 6.78
C ALA A 219 12.54 0.61 8.22
N GLU A 220 13.17 1.29 9.19
CA GLU A 220 12.76 1.28 10.59
C GLU A 220 11.35 1.86 10.78
N GLU A 221 11.02 2.94 10.09
CA GLU A 221 9.69 3.53 10.10
C GLU A 221 8.65 2.57 9.50
N TRP A 222 8.94 1.94 8.36
CA TRP A 222 8.07 0.92 7.75
C TRP A 222 7.84 -0.26 8.70
N LEU A 223 8.91 -0.80 9.31
CA LEU A 223 8.81 -1.89 10.29
C LEU A 223 7.92 -1.51 11.47
N TRP A 224 8.04 -0.29 11.97
CA TRP A 224 7.22 0.21 13.06
C TRP A 224 5.73 0.27 12.71
N TYR A 225 5.39 0.76 11.51
CA TYR A 225 4.00 0.78 11.06
C TYR A 225 3.44 -0.63 10.85
N GLN A 226 4.22 -1.51 10.20
CA GLN A 226 3.78 -2.88 9.92
C GLN A 226 3.58 -3.70 11.18
N ASP A 227 4.44 -3.55 12.20
CA ASP A 227 4.23 -4.24 13.48
C ASP A 227 2.85 -3.93 14.07
N ARG A 228 2.41 -2.67 14.05
CA ARG A 228 1.07 -2.29 14.54
C ARG A 228 -0.06 -2.98 13.78
N VAL A 229 0.04 -3.06 12.46
CA VAL A 229 -0.94 -3.75 11.62
C VAL A 229 -0.97 -5.24 11.96
N ILE A 230 0.21 -5.86 12.10
CA ILE A 230 0.34 -7.29 12.39
C ILE A 230 -0.13 -7.62 13.81
N GLN A 231 0.09 -6.77 14.81
CA GLN A 231 -0.48 -6.99 16.15
C GLN A 231 -2.02 -6.97 16.11
N ALA A 232 -2.62 -6.05 15.35
CA ALA A 232 -4.08 -6.02 15.17
C ALA A 232 -4.60 -7.30 14.50
N VAL A 233 -3.91 -7.77 13.46
CA VAL A 233 -4.26 -9.02 12.77
C VAL A 233 -4.10 -10.24 13.68
N LYS A 234 -3.02 -10.34 14.46
CA LYS A 234 -2.81 -11.46 15.39
C LYS A 234 -3.91 -11.53 16.44
N SER A 235 -4.40 -10.38 16.92
CA SER A 235 -5.57 -10.34 17.79
C SER A 235 -6.81 -10.94 17.09
N ALA A 236 -7.06 -10.61 15.82
CA ALA A 236 -8.16 -11.17 15.04
C ALA A 236 -8.00 -12.67 14.74
N VAL A 237 -6.77 -13.15 14.50
CA VAL A 237 -6.44 -14.58 14.30
C VAL A 237 -6.81 -15.42 15.52
N ASN A 238 -6.70 -14.89 16.73
CA ASN A 238 -7.09 -15.62 17.93
C ASN A 238 -8.62 -15.70 18.11
N HIS A 239 -9.39 -14.97 17.31
CA HIS A 239 -10.84 -14.85 17.41
C HIS A 239 -11.54 -15.09 16.06
N LEU A 240 -11.08 -16.06 15.27
CA LEU A 240 -11.59 -16.35 13.91
C LEU A 240 -13.11 -16.61 13.85
N GLY A 241 -13.69 -17.21 14.89
CA GLY A 241 -15.13 -17.46 14.98
C GLY A 241 -15.98 -16.24 15.39
N SER A 242 -15.36 -15.08 15.64
CA SER A 242 -16.03 -13.86 16.06
C SER A 242 -16.13 -12.84 14.93
N VAL A 243 -16.83 -11.74 15.19
CA VAL A 243 -16.89 -10.58 14.27
C VAL A 243 -15.49 -10.02 13.95
N GLN A 244 -14.54 -10.11 14.88
CA GLN A 244 -13.15 -9.65 14.66
C GLN A 244 -12.42 -10.53 13.63
N GLY A 245 -12.70 -11.83 13.63
CA GLY A 245 -12.20 -12.79 12.65
C GLY A 245 -12.87 -12.72 11.28
N HIS A 246 -14.02 -12.03 11.18
CA HIS A 246 -14.79 -11.93 9.94
C HIS A 246 -13.99 -11.33 8.78
N GLN A 247 -13.12 -10.36 9.07
CA GLN A 247 -12.31 -9.73 8.03
C GLN A 247 -11.29 -10.69 7.40
N LEU A 248 -10.76 -11.64 8.17
CA LEU A 248 -9.79 -12.64 7.69
C LEU A 248 -10.49 -13.82 6.98
N THR A 249 -11.59 -14.29 7.56
CA THR A 249 -12.35 -15.45 7.07
C THR A 249 -13.17 -15.20 5.81
N ARG A 250 -13.26 -13.95 5.33
CA ARG A 250 -14.03 -13.59 4.12
C ARG A 250 -13.18 -13.02 2.98
N ARG A 251 -11.86 -13.00 3.14
CA ARG A 251 -10.93 -12.35 2.19
C ARG A 251 -9.79 -13.29 1.78
N PRO A 252 -10.07 -14.30 0.94
CA PRO A 252 -9.04 -15.23 0.48
C PRO A 252 -7.88 -14.53 -0.25
N PHE A 253 -8.16 -13.41 -0.91
CA PHE A 253 -7.15 -12.64 -1.63
C PHE A 253 -6.13 -11.92 -0.72
N GLN A 254 -6.34 -11.85 0.60
CA GLN A 254 -5.38 -11.25 1.53
C GLN A 254 -4.24 -12.19 1.92
N VAL A 255 -4.29 -13.50 1.57
CA VAL A 255 -3.20 -14.45 1.86
C VAL A 255 -1.88 -13.93 1.29
N THR A 256 -1.91 -13.46 0.04
CA THR A 256 -0.72 -12.98 -0.68
C THR A 256 -0.15 -11.71 -0.05
N TRP A 257 -1.00 -10.86 0.54
CA TRP A 257 -0.56 -9.64 1.22
C TRP A 257 0.42 -9.95 2.37
N PHE A 258 0.07 -10.89 3.25
CA PHE A 258 0.94 -11.27 4.36
C PHE A 258 2.26 -11.88 3.89
N SER A 259 2.20 -12.76 2.87
CA SER A 259 3.41 -13.35 2.28
C SER A 259 4.32 -12.28 1.67
N ASN A 260 3.75 -11.26 1.03
CA ASN A 260 4.51 -10.13 0.48
C ASN A 260 5.22 -9.34 1.60
N GLN A 261 4.53 -9.04 2.71
CA GLN A 261 5.14 -8.33 3.84
C GLN A 261 6.31 -9.13 4.44
N LEU A 262 6.17 -10.46 4.54
CA LEU A 262 7.24 -11.34 5.03
C LEU A 262 8.44 -11.31 4.08
N SER A 263 8.21 -11.40 2.76
CA SER A 263 9.26 -11.29 1.75
C SER A 263 10.01 -9.95 1.85
N ILE A 264 9.29 -8.84 2.03
CA ILE A 264 9.90 -7.50 2.24
C ILE A 264 10.78 -7.50 3.50
N CYS A 265 10.33 -8.09 4.61
CA CYS A 265 11.15 -8.18 5.83
C CYS A 265 12.48 -8.92 5.58
N LEU A 266 12.43 -10.06 4.88
CA LEU A 266 13.64 -10.83 4.53
C LEU A 266 14.55 -10.03 3.58
N MET A 267 13.97 -9.31 2.63
CA MET A 267 14.70 -8.44 1.72
C MET A 267 15.40 -7.28 2.46
N LEU A 268 14.71 -6.60 3.39
CA LEU A 268 15.30 -5.54 4.21
C LEU A 268 16.46 -6.08 5.06
N TRP A 269 16.28 -7.24 5.69
CA TRP A 269 17.34 -7.94 6.42
C TRP A 269 18.54 -8.28 5.53
N ASN A 270 18.31 -8.79 4.32
CA ASN A 270 19.38 -9.13 3.40
C ASN A 270 20.19 -7.92 2.94
N GLN A 271 19.55 -6.74 2.85
CA GLN A 271 20.22 -5.48 2.55
C GLN A 271 20.99 -4.90 3.74
N ASP A 272 20.48 -5.05 4.96
CA ASP A 272 21.11 -4.59 6.20
C ASP A 272 21.01 -5.66 7.30
N ARG A 273 22.08 -6.43 7.45
CA ARG A 273 22.21 -7.52 8.44
C ARG A 273 22.29 -7.03 9.89
N THR A 274 22.16 -5.74 10.15
CA THR A 274 22.04 -5.21 11.51
C THR A 274 20.57 -4.88 11.86
N LEU A 275 19.65 -4.95 10.90
CA LEU A 275 18.23 -4.67 11.06
C LEU A 275 17.45 -5.89 11.61
N LYS A 276 17.82 -6.34 12.82
CA LYS A 276 17.22 -7.52 13.46
C LYS A 276 15.69 -7.43 13.63
N ASN A 277 15.16 -6.22 13.76
CA ASN A 277 13.72 -5.98 13.87
C ASN A 277 12.93 -6.48 12.64
N ALA A 278 13.55 -6.54 11.47
CA ALA A 278 12.93 -7.12 10.29
C ALA A 278 12.64 -8.62 10.47
N LEU A 279 13.56 -9.37 11.09
CA LEU A 279 13.34 -10.80 11.39
C LEU A 279 12.30 -11.01 12.49
N ILE A 280 12.28 -10.14 13.50
CA ILE A 280 11.27 -10.17 14.57
C ILE A 280 9.86 -9.97 13.99
N LEU A 281 9.71 -9.00 13.10
CA LEU A 281 8.45 -8.75 12.42
C LEU A 281 8.09 -9.91 11.46
N ALA A 282 9.04 -10.43 10.68
CA ALA A 282 8.81 -11.57 9.78
C ALA A 282 8.27 -12.80 10.53
N LYS A 283 8.81 -13.10 11.73
CA LYS A 283 8.28 -14.16 12.61
C LYS A 283 6.83 -13.89 13.02
N SER A 284 6.50 -12.64 13.31
CA SER A 284 5.13 -12.25 13.67
C SER A 284 4.16 -12.33 12.48
N ILE A 285 4.63 -12.03 11.26
CA ILE A 285 3.85 -12.14 10.02
C ILE A 285 3.62 -13.60 9.61
N LEU A 286 4.54 -14.52 9.93
CA LEU A 286 4.38 -15.91 9.55
C LEU A 286 3.09 -16.54 10.11
N GLN A 287 2.69 -16.16 11.33
CA GLN A 287 1.44 -16.66 11.93
C GLN A 287 0.21 -16.39 11.06
N PRO A 288 -0.11 -15.14 10.65
CA PRO A 288 -1.22 -14.89 9.74
C PRO A 288 -1.04 -15.54 8.36
N VAL A 289 0.19 -15.70 7.84
CA VAL A 289 0.41 -16.45 6.58
C VAL A 289 -0.11 -17.89 6.71
N GLU A 290 0.29 -18.59 7.78
CA GLU A 290 -0.11 -19.97 8.02
C GLU A 290 -1.62 -20.13 8.24
N VAL A 291 -2.21 -19.23 9.03
CA VAL A 291 -3.64 -19.22 9.30
C VAL A 291 -4.43 -19.00 8.02
N MET A 292 -4.00 -18.06 7.18
CA MET A 292 -4.68 -17.76 5.92
C MET A 292 -4.53 -18.89 4.90
N ASN A 293 -3.38 -19.57 4.84
CA ASN A 293 -3.21 -20.78 4.02
C ASN A 293 -4.07 -21.95 4.49
N ALA A 294 -4.32 -22.06 5.80
CA ALA A 294 -5.21 -23.08 6.35
C ALA A 294 -6.69 -22.77 6.08
N LEU A 295 -7.10 -21.50 6.19
CA LEU A 295 -8.45 -21.05 5.84
C LEU A 295 -8.74 -21.19 4.34
N TRP A 296 -7.73 -20.98 3.50
CA TRP A 296 -7.87 -20.94 2.04
C TRP A 296 -6.78 -21.79 1.36
N PRO A 297 -6.92 -23.13 1.39
CA PRO A 297 -5.88 -24.02 0.88
C PRO A 297 -5.58 -23.79 -0.60
N CYS A 298 -4.31 -23.47 -0.90
CA CYS A 298 -3.81 -23.34 -2.26
C CYS A 298 -2.38 -23.88 -2.32
N ILE A 299 -2.14 -24.89 -3.15
CA ILE A 299 -0.83 -25.57 -3.22
C ILE A 299 0.32 -24.62 -3.61
N ILE A 300 0.03 -23.62 -4.45
CA ILE A 300 1.01 -22.63 -4.89
C ILE A 300 1.40 -21.72 -3.71
N LEU A 301 0.40 -21.20 -2.99
CA LEU A 301 0.63 -20.32 -1.83
C LEU A 301 1.26 -21.08 -0.66
N GLN A 302 0.93 -22.37 -0.49
CA GLN A 302 1.58 -23.23 0.50
C GLN A 302 3.08 -23.38 0.22
N ARG A 303 3.45 -23.71 -1.03
CA ARG A 303 4.88 -23.83 -1.42
C ARG A 303 5.64 -22.51 -1.21
N GLN A 304 5.03 -21.38 -1.56
CA GLN A 304 5.61 -20.06 -1.32
C GLN A 304 5.79 -19.78 0.18
N SER A 305 4.82 -20.14 1.00
CA SER A 305 4.89 -20.02 2.46
C SER A 305 5.99 -20.90 3.06
N ASP A 306 6.15 -22.12 2.55
CA ASP A 306 7.18 -23.06 3.02
C ASP A 306 8.60 -22.54 2.69
N ASP A 307 8.80 -21.99 1.48
CA ASP A 307 10.06 -21.32 1.10
C ASP A 307 10.37 -20.12 2.02
N LEU A 308 9.38 -19.25 2.23
CA LEU A 308 9.53 -18.08 3.09
C LEU A 308 9.86 -18.47 4.54
N ARG A 309 9.22 -19.52 5.07
CA ARG A 309 9.54 -20.08 6.39
C ARG A 309 10.98 -20.56 6.45
N GLN A 310 11.42 -21.34 5.47
CA GLN A 310 12.76 -21.91 5.45
C GLN A 310 13.82 -20.81 5.44
N ARG A 311 13.66 -19.80 4.57
CA ARG A 311 14.55 -18.63 4.51
C ARG A 311 14.56 -17.85 5.82
N LEU A 312 13.42 -17.74 6.50
CA LEU A 312 13.34 -17.08 7.81
C LEU A 312 14.07 -17.88 8.90
N ILE A 313 13.94 -19.21 8.92
CA ILE A 313 14.68 -20.09 9.86
C ILE A 313 16.19 -19.88 9.70
N GLU A 314 16.68 -19.92 8.46
CA GLU A 314 18.09 -19.70 8.15
C GLU A 314 18.56 -18.31 8.58
N ALA A 315 17.79 -17.27 8.26
CA ALA A 315 18.11 -15.90 8.64
C ALA A 315 18.15 -15.71 10.17
N CYS A 316 17.22 -16.32 10.91
CA CYS A 316 17.23 -16.32 12.37
C CYS A 316 18.46 -17.04 12.94
N GLY A 317 18.84 -18.18 12.37
CA GLY A 317 20.02 -18.95 12.77
C GLY A 317 21.32 -18.14 12.67
N VAL A 318 21.48 -17.34 11.61
CA VAL A 318 22.67 -16.49 11.40
C VAL A 318 22.89 -15.49 12.54
N VAL A 319 21.84 -15.03 13.20
CA VAL A 319 21.93 -14.04 14.29
C VAL A 319 21.66 -14.60 15.68
N GLY A 320 21.52 -15.93 15.81
CA GLY A 320 21.19 -16.59 17.07
C GLY A 320 19.80 -16.22 17.59
N LEU A 321 18.86 -15.90 16.71
CA LEU A 321 17.45 -15.78 17.08
C LEU A 321 16.79 -17.16 17.04
N GLU A 322 15.90 -17.41 18.00
CA GLU A 322 15.07 -18.62 17.97
C GLU A 322 14.30 -18.73 16.64
N PRO A 323 14.15 -19.95 16.09
CA PRO A 323 13.37 -20.14 14.88
C PRO A 323 11.88 -19.75 15.08
N PRO A 324 11.14 -19.49 13.99
CA PRO A 324 9.70 -19.31 14.06
C PRO A 324 9.01 -20.57 14.60
N VAL A 325 8.09 -20.38 15.56
CA VAL A 325 7.23 -21.44 16.09
C VAL A 325 6.06 -21.66 15.14
N PRO A 326 5.58 -22.90 14.93
CA PRO A 326 4.34 -23.15 14.18
C PRO A 326 3.16 -22.37 14.76
N ALA A 327 2.32 -21.78 13.90
CA ALA A 327 1.12 -21.08 14.35
C ALA A 327 0.17 -22.03 15.10
N ASN A 328 -0.24 -21.60 16.30
CA ASN A 328 -1.31 -22.25 17.05
C ASN A 328 -2.62 -21.50 16.74
N TYR A 329 -3.55 -22.14 16.02
CA TYR A 329 -4.85 -21.58 15.69
C TYR A 329 -5.92 -22.66 15.72
N THR A 330 -7.15 -22.25 16.01
CA THR A 330 -8.35 -23.10 15.89
C THR A 330 -9.19 -22.55 14.75
N LEU A 331 -9.43 -23.35 13.72
CA LEU A 331 -10.31 -22.96 12.63
C LEU A 331 -11.77 -22.99 13.09
N PRO A 332 -12.59 -22.00 12.71
CA PRO A 332 -14.02 -22.07 12.94
C PRO A 332 -14.60 -23.28 12.19
N SER A 333 -15.63 -23.92 12.75
CA SER A 333 -16.42 -24.91 12.04
C SER A 333 -17.04 -24.24 10.82
N LEU A 334 -16.69 -24.72 9.61
CA LEU A 334 -17.22 -24.22 8.34
C LEU A 334 -18.74 -24.43 8.22
#